data_AF-A0A2W3Z8Z0-F1
#
_entry.id   AF-A0A2W3Z8Z0-F1
#
_cell.length_a   1.000
_cell.length_b   1.000
_cell.length_c   1.000
_cell.angle_alpha   90.00
_cell.angle_beta   90.00
_cell.angle_gamma   90.00
#
_symmetry.space_group_name_H-M   'P 1'
#
loop_
_entity.id
_entity.type
_entity.pdbx_description
1 polymer ?
#
loop_
_entity_poly.entity_id
_entity_poly.type
_entity_poly.pdbx_seq_one_letter_code
_entity_poly.pdbx_strand_id
1 'polypeptide(L)'
;MRIVCTFVGAWALAQVPKSYQPSTTKKASGSNSKIDEITPRTLTEAEKQNFKRPSGYRKGVRDEVWNNATSSDGIVRASLTQKPLNIEEPWDMGHRLGYEFKKHQQSAADREISRKQFLDEYNNPSHYRPELPSSNRGHAGEDVTNKYFGP
;
A
#
# COMPACT_ATOMS: atom_id res chain seq x y z
N MET A 1 56.31 -31.39 -6.51
CA MET A 1 54.96 -31.95 -6.27
C MET A 1 53.96 -30.82 -6.42
N ARG A 2 53.03 -30.98 -7.38
CA ARG A 2 51.69 -30.37 -7.46
C ARG A 2 51.52 -28.82 -7.59
N ILE A 3 51.12 -28.46 -8.82
CA ILE A 3 49.90 -27.70 -9.17
C ILE A 3 49.85 -26.18 -8.89
N VAL A 4 50.06 -25.46 -10.00
CA VAL A 4 49.41 -24.25 -10.53
C VAL A 4 48.04 -23.90 -9.90
N CYS A 5 47.81 -22.63 -9.55
CA CYS A 5 46.62 -21.89 -10.03
C CYS A 5 46.70 -20.40 -9.63
N THR A 6 46.84 -19.56 -10.64
CA THR A 6 46.49 -18.14 -10.65
C THR A 6 45.00 -17.96 -10.36
N PHE A 7 44.62 -16.96 -9.55
CA PHE A 7 43.33 -16.29 -9.73
C PHE A 7 43.46 -14.79 -9.49
N VAL A 8 43.24 -14.06 -10.58
CA VAL A 8 43.04 -12.62 -10.67
C VAL A 8 41.66 -12.33 -10.10
N GLY A 9 41.59 -11.69 -8.93
CA GLY A 9 40.33 -11.26 -8.33
C GLY A 9 39.94 -9.87 -8.81
N ALA A 10 39.35 -9.79 -10.01
CA ALA A 10 38.69 -8.59 -10.48
C ALA A 10 37.42 -8.35 -9.64
N TRP A 11 37.39 -7.24 -8.90
CA TRP A 11 36.17 -6.75 -8.26
C TRP A 11 35.26 -6.18 -9.34
N ALA A 12 34.34 -6.99 -9.83
CA ALA A 12 33.20 -6.54 -10.63
C ALA A 12 32.20 -5.85 -9.69
N LEU A 13 32.21 -4.52 -9.66
CA LEU A 13 31.09 -3.74 -9.13
C LEU A 13 29.91 -3.94 -10.08
N ALA A 14 28.98 -4.81 -9.67
CA ALA A 14 27.71 -5.01 -10.34
C ALA A 14 26.98 -3.66 -10.46
N GLN A 15 26.65 -3.28 -11.68
CA GLN A 15 25.80 -2.14 -11.99
C GLN A 15 24.40 -2.40 -11.40
N VAL A 16 24.02 -1.58 -10.43
CA VAL A 16 22.67 -1.53 -9.87
C VAL A 16 21.66 -1.28 -11.01
N PRO A 17 20.59 -2.08 -11.14
CA PRO A 17 19.59 -1.87 -12.18
C PRO A 17 18.89 -0.52 -11.99
N LYS A 18 18.84 0.25 -13.07
CA LYS A 18 18.27 1.60 -13.17
C LYS A 18 16.74 1.56 -13.13
N SER A 19 16.16 1.30 -11.97
CA SER A 19 14.72 1.47 -11.74
C SER A 19 14.44 2.79 -11.02
N TYR A 20 13.61 3.60 -11.68
CA TYR A 20 13.07 4.90 -11.27
C TYR A 20 13.98 6.12 -11.49
N GLN A 21 13.71 6.84 -12.57
CA GLN A 21 14.05 8.25 -12.73
C GLN A 21 12.70 8.98 -12.86
N PRO A 22 12.35 9.91 -11.94
CA PRO A 22 11.11 10.67 -12.09
C PRO A 22 11.24 11.57 -13.33
N SER A 23 10.29 11.44 -14.26
CA SER A 23 10.20 12.28 -15.45
C SER A 23 9.95 13.73 -15.05
N THR A 24 10.89 14.61 -15.37
CA THR A 24 10.69 16.06 -15.28
C THR A 24 9.76 16.52 -16.40
N THR A 25 8.46 16.65 -16.09
CA THR A 25 7.50 17.33 -16.98
C THR A 25 7.08 18.66 -16.37
N LYS A 26 7.55 19.71 -17.05
CA LYS A 26 7.07 21.10 -17.19
C LYS A 26 6.19 21.75 -16.12
N LYS A 27 6.67 22.92 -15.71
CA LYS A 27 6.09 23.97 -14.86
C LYS A 27 4.79 24.56 -15.43
N ALA A 28 3.73 24.56 -14.62
CA ALA A 28 2.63 25.53 -14.52
C ALA A 28 1.96 25.25 -13.16
N SER A 29 1.42 26.16 -12.36
CA SER A 29 1.28 27.61 -12.30
C SER A 29 1.26 27.94 -10.79
N GLY A 30 1.73 29.11 -10.38
CA GLY A 30 1.82 29.44 -8.96
C GLY A 30 0.46 29.47 -8.25
N SER A 31 0.43 28.96 -7.03
CA SER A 31 -0.46 29.44 -5.98
C SER A 31 0.33 29.55 -4.69
N ASN A 32 0.57 30.79 -4.29
CA ASN A 32 1.04 31.13 -2.97
C ASN A 32 -0.17 30.96 -2.03
N SER A 33 -0.26 29.88 -1.28
CA SER A 33 -1.30 29.72 -0.26
C SER A 33 -0.67 29.30 1.06
N LYS A 34 -1.13 30.01 2.08
CA LYS A 34 -0.84 29.80 3.50
C LYS A 34 -1.21 28.37 3.89
N ILE A 35 -0.78 27.96 5.07
CA ILE A 35 -1.07 26.65 5.67
C ILE A 35 -2.61 26.48 5.77
N ASP A 36 -3.23 26.05 4.69
CA ASP A 36 -4.67 25.84 4.57
C ASP A 36 -4.95 24.38 4.93
N GLU A 37 -5.93 24.20 5.80
CA GLU A 37 -6.58 22.95 6.14
C GLU A 37 -6.74 22.07 4.87
N ILE A 38 -6.11 20.89 4.85
CA ILE A 38 -6.05 19.99 3.67
C ILE A 38 -7.44 19.39 3.48
N THR A 39 -8.38 20.17 2.93
CA THR A 39 -9.62 19.64 2.39
C THR A 39 -9.27 18.95 1.07
N PRO A 40 -9.47 17.62 0.95
CA PRO A 40 -9.18 16.92 -0.30
C PRO A 40 -10.05 17.51 -1.41
N ARG A 41 -9.45 17.70 -2.59
CA ARG A 41 -10.20 18.21 -3.74
C ARG A 41 -11.34 17.25 -4.10
N THR A 42 -12.40 17.78 -4.67
CA THR A 42 -13.48 16.94 -5.20
C THR A 42 -13.01 16.22 -6.46
N LEU A 43 -13.06 14.88 -6.46
CA LEU A 43 -12.78 14.06 -7.65
C LEU A 43 -13.85 14.26 -8.72
N THR A 44 -13.42 14.36 -9.99
CA THR A 44 -14.32 14.33 -11.14
C THR A 44 -14.98 12.95 -11.30
N GLU A 45 -16.10 12.88 -12.00
CA GLU A 45 -16.77 11.60 -12.26
C GLU A 45 -15.87 10.63 -13.05
N ALA A 46 -15.08 11.14 -14.00
CA ALA A 46 -14.12 10.33 -14.74
C ALA A 46 -13.04 9.73 -13.82
N GLU A 47 -12.48 10.50 -12.89
CA GLU A 47 -11.50 10.01 -11.91
C GLU A 47 -12.12 8.99 -10.94
N LYS A 48 -13.34 9.24 -10.46
CA LYS A 48 -14.08 8.27 -9.61
C LYS A 48 -14.30 6.95 -10.33
N GLN A 49 -14.64 6.99 -11.63
CA GLN A 49 -14.81 5.77 -12.43
C GLN A 49 -13.47 5.07 -12.69
N ASN A 50 -12.42 5.82 -13.00
CA ASN A 50 -11.09 5.26 -13.22
C ASN A 50 -10.55 4.60 -11.94
N PHE A 51 -10.66 5.26 -10.80
CA PHE A 51 -10.17 4.76 -9.51
C PHE A 51 -11.28 4.09 -8.68
N LYS A 52 -12.24 3.44 -9.35
CA LYS A 52 -13.33 2.71 -8.69
C LYS A 52 -12.80 1.51 -7.89
N ARG A 53 -13.39 1.29 -6.72
CA ARG A 53 -13.08 0.16 -5.84
C ARG A 53 -13.31 -1.16 -6.60
N PRO A 54 -12.31 -2.05 -6.66
CA PRO A 54 -12.49 -3.40 -7.17
C PRO A 54 -13.50 -4.18 -6.32
N SER A 55 -14.24 -5.12 -6.91
CA SER A 55 -15.18 -5.98 -6.19
C SER A 55 -14.51 -6.97 -5.24
N GLY A 56 -13.21 -7.21 -5.40
CA GLY A 56 -12.43 -8.11 -4.57
C GLY A 56 -10.93 -7.92 -4.75
N TYR A 57 -10.17 -8.81 -4.12
CA TYR A 57 -8.72 -8.83 -4.17
C TYR A 57 -8.22 -9.86 -5.19
N ARG A 58 -6.99 -9.71 -5.64
CA ARG A 58 -6.29 -10.73 -6.43
C ARG A 58 -6.09 -11.99 -5.58
N LYS A 59 -5.98 -13.13 -6.28
CA LYS A 59 -5.73 -14.43 -5.64
C LYS A 59 -4.45 -14.37 -4.80
N GLY A 60 -4.51 -14.88 -3.57
CA GLY A 60 -3.37 -14.98 -2.65
C GLY A 60 -3.15 -13.76 -1.73
N VAL A 61 -3.70 -12.58 -2.06
CA VAL A 61 -3.51 -11.37 -1.23
C VAL A 61 -4.03 -11.58 0.19
N ARG A 62 -5.21 -12.19 0.34
CA ARG A 62 -5.80 -12.48 1.66
C ARG A 62 -4.93 -13.39 2.50
N ASP A 63 -4.34 -14.41 1.89
CA ASP A 63 -3.48 -15.38 2.57
C ASP A 63 -2.15 -14.72 2.97
N GLU A 64 -1.60 -13.86 2.10
CA GLU A 64 -0.38 -13.12 2.41
C GLU A 64 -0.60 -12.11 3.54
N VAL A 65 -1.74 -11.42 3.58
CA VAL A 65 -2.12 -10.54 4.70
C VAL A 65 -2.20 -11.31 6.01
N TRP A 66 -2.78 -12.51 5.98
CA TRP A 66 -2.83 -13.38 7.14
C TRP A 66 -1.43 -13.77 7.59
N ASN A 67 -0.60 -14.29 6.68
CA ASN A 67 0.76 -14.72 6.97
C ASN A 67 1.64 -13.60 7.50
N ASN A 68 1.53 -12.38 6.95
CA ASN A 68 2.26 -11.21 7.41
C ASN A 68 1.83 -10.74 8.81
N ALA A 69 0.60 -11.06 9.22
CA ALA A 69 0.08 -10.74 10.55
C ALA A 69 0.35 -11.84 11.60
N THR A 70 0.81 -13.01 11.16
CA THR A 70 1.18 -14.12 12.05
C THR A 70 2.38 -13.72 12.89
N SER A 71 2.18 -13.68 14.21
CA SER A 71 3.25 -13.38 15.16
C SER A 71 4.19 -14.58 15.34
N SER A 72 5.30 -14.40 16.06
CA SER A 72 6.27 -15.47 16.32
C SER A 72 5.70 -16.66 17.10
N ASP A 73 4.57 -16.46 17.79
CA ASP A 73 3.80 -17.48 18.48
C ASP A 73 2.80 -18.23 17.57
N GLY A 74 2.74 -17.88 16.28
CA GLY A 74 1.82 -18.48 15.30
C GLY A 74 0.39 -17.93 15.37
N ILE A 75 0.11 -16.93 16.20
CA ILE A 75 -1.24 -16.40 16.42
C ILE A 75 -1.41 -15.06 15.70
N VAL A 76 -2.45 -14.96 14.88
CA VAL A 76 -2.90 -13.69 14.29
C VAL A 76 -3.81 -12.98 15.28
N ARG A 77 -3.61 -11.68 15.49
CA ARG A 77 -4.43 -10.88 16.41
C ARG A 77 -5.09 -9.72 15.68
N ALA A 78 -6.31 -9.41 16.08
CA ALA A 78 -7.01 -8.22 15.61
C ALA A 78 -6.23 -6.97 16.07
N SER A 79 -5.94 -6.06 15.14
CA SER A 79 -5.00 -4.96 15.41
C SER A 79 -5.43 -4.03 16.54
N LEU A 80 -6.73 -3.74 16.69
CA LEU A 80 -7.24 -2.85 17.74
C LEU A 80 -7.42 -3.54 19.08
N THR A 81 -8.01 -4.74 19.09
CA THR A 81 -8.42 -5.41 20.33
C THR A 81 -7.39 -6.42 20.83
N GLN A 82 -6.37 -6.73 20.04
CA GLN A 82 -5.34 -7.75 20.29
C GLN A 82 -5.92 -9.16 20.56
N LYS A 83 -7.20 -9.38 20.25
CA LYS A 83 -7.84 -10.68 20.38
C LYS A 83 -7.30 -11.63 19.32
N PRO A 84 -7.03 -12.90 19.67
CA PRO A 84 -6.65 -13.91 18.69
C PRO A 84 -7.77 -14.06 17.65
N LEU A 85 -7.38 -14.18 16.39
CA LEU A 85 -8.26 -14.46 15.26
C LEU A 85 -8.04 -15.90 14.81
N ASN A 86 -9.12 -16.55 14.39
CA ASN A 86 -9.08 -17.83 13.70
C ASN A 86 -9.28 -17.61 12.19
N ILE A 87 -8.48 -18.28 11.37
CA ILE A 87 -8.57 -18.19 9.90
C ILE A 87 -9.90 -18.73 9.37
N GLU A 88 -10.48 -19.69 10.10
CA GLU A 88 -11.76 -20.33 9.78
C GLU A 88 -12.97 -19.48 10.20
N GLU A 89 -12.77 -18.52 11.10
CA GLU A 89 -13.82 -17.60 11.53
C GLU A 89 -13.94 -16.38 10.59
N PRO A 90 -15.10 -15.71 10.53
CA PRO A 90 -15.25 -14.51 9.72
C PRO A 90 -14.32 -13.38 10.19
N TRP A 91 -13.39 -12.99 9.32
CA TRP A 91 -12.54 -11.81 9.49
C TRP A 91 -12.49 -10.99 8.21
N ASP A 92 -12.40 -9.68 8.36
CA ASP A 92 -12.33 -8.72 7.26
C ASP A 92 -10.86 -8.29 7.04
N MET A 93 -10.51 -8.03 5.77
CA MET A 93 -9.25 -7.35 5.42
C MET A 93 -9.42 -5.84 5.64
N GLY A 94 -9.13 -5.38 6.85
CA GLY A 94 -9.12 -3.96 7.18
C GLY A 94 -7.90 -3.26 6.56
N HIS A 95 -8.05 -1.99 6.18
CA HIS A 95 -6.91 -1.18 5.76
C HIS A 95 -6.09 -0.78 6.99
N ARG A 96 -4.77 -0.70 6.85
CA ARG A 96 -3.92 -0.08 7.85
C ARG A 96 -4.18 1.44 7.87
N LEU A 97 -3.90 2.06 9.01
CA LEU A 97 -3.96 3.50 9.20
C LEU A 97 -3.22 4.23 8.07
N GLY A 98 -3.89 5.15 7.38
CA GLY A 98 -3.32 5.94 6.27
C GLY A 98 -3.38 5.27 4.89
N TYR A 99 -3.83 4.02 4.81
CA TYR A 99 -4.03 3.27 3.56
C TYR A 99 -5.51 3.11 3.20
N GLU A 100 -6.40 3.88 3.83
CA GLU A 100 -7.84 3.78 3.60
C GLU A 100 -8.18 4.05 2.13
N PHE A 101 -9.15 3.30 1.61
CA PHE A 101 -9.52 3.36 0.20
C PHE A 101 -9.77 4.78 -0.33
N LYS A 102 -10.47 5.63 0.45
CA LYS A 102 -10.75 7.02 0.05
C LYS A 102 -9.46 7.83 -0.14
N LYS A 103 -8.47 7.62 0.73
CA LYS A 103 -7.17 8.32 0.65
C LYS A 103 -6.34 7.81 -0.52
N HIS A 104 -6.37 6.49 -0.78
CA HIS A 104 -5.74 5.92 -1.97
C HIS A 104 -6.38 6.47 -3.25
N GLN A 105 -7.71 6.52 -3.32
CA GLN A 105 -8.44 7.05 -4.47
C GLN A 105 -8.07 8.51 -4.75
N GLN A 106 -8.04 9.35 -3.71
CA GLN A 106 -7.63 10.74 -3.81
C GLN A 106 -6.17 10.87 -4.28
N SER A 107 -5.26 10.17 -3.60
CA SER A 107 -3.84 10.13 -3.91
C SER A 107 -3.55 9.64 -5.34
N ALA A 108 -4.28 8.64 -5.82
CA ALA A 108 -4.13 8.11 -7.16
C ALA A 108 -4.52 9.13 -8.24
N ALA A 109 -5.58 9.90 -7.98
CA ALA A 109 -6.00 10.96 -8.85
C ALA A 109 -5.03 12.15 -8.81
N ASP A 110 -4.52 12.52 -7.63
CA ASP A 110 -3.53 13.60 -7.46
C ASP A 110 -2.17 13.24 -8.09
N ARG A 111 -1.79 11.96 -8.06
CA ARG A 111 -0.57 11.44 -8.70
C ARG A 111 -0.76 11.06 -10.17
N GLU A 112 -1.98 11.19 -10.70
CA GLU A 112 -2.36 10.83 -12.08
C GLU A 112 -1.90 9.41 -12.49
N ILE A 113 -1.99 8.43 -11.58
CA ILE A 113 -1.49 7.08 -11.84
C ILE A 113 -2.40 6.30 -12.80
N SER A 114 -1.83 5.32 -13.49
CA SER A 114 -2.61 4.42 -14.34
C SER A 114 -3.58 3.56 -13.52
N ARG A 115 -4.70 3.14 -14.14
CA ARG A 115 -5.62 2.15 -13.55
C ARG A 115 -4.90 0.89 -13.08
N LYS A 116 -3.95 0.42 -13.89
CA LYS A 116 -3.16 -0.78 -13.58
C LYS A 116 -2.36 -0.57 -12.30
N GLN A 117 -1.64 0.55 -12.20
CA GLN A 117 -0.87 0.87 -11.00
C GLN A 117 -1.76 1.02 -9.77
N PHE A 118 -2.92 1.66 -9.89
CA PHE A 118 -3.90 1.73 -8.80
C PHE A 118 -4.32 0.34 -8.30
N LEU A 119 -4.55 -0.60 -9.23
CA LEU A 119 -4.91 -1.98 -8.89
C LEU A 119 -3.74 -2.74 -8.28
N ASP A 120 -2.51 -2.47 -8.73
CA ASP A 120 -1.30 -3.06 -8.14
C ASP A 120 -1.13 -2.58 -6.70
N GLU A 121 -1.26 -1.26 -6.46
CA GLU A 121 -1.23 -0.66 -5.11
C GLU A 121 -2.39 -1.16 -4.23
N TYR A 122 -3.63 -1.23 -4.75
CA TYR A 122 -4.78 -1.75 -4.01
C TYR A 122 -4.64 -3.23 -3.62
N ASN A 123 -3.83 -4.01 -4.33
CA ASN A 123 -3.60 -5.41 -4.01
C ASN A 123 -2.32 -5.63 -3.20
N ASN A 124 -1.68 -4.57 -2.71
CA ASN A 124 -0.50 -4.68 -1.85
C ASN A 124 -0.92 -5.19 -0.46
N PRO A 125 -0.52 -6.40 -0.05
CA PRO A 125 -0.92 -6.99 1.23
C PRO A 125 -0.39 -6.20 2.43
N SER A 126 0.71 -5.45 2.27
CA SER A 126 1.26 -4.62 3.36
C SER A 126 0.38 -3.44 3.75
N HIS A 127 -0.65 -3.11 2.95
CA HIS A 127 -1.63 -2.05 3.22
C HIS A 127 -2.82 -2.55 4.06
N TYR A 128 -2.90 -3.86 4.32
CA TYR A 128 -4.01 -4.48 5.02
C TYR A 128 -3.58 -5.12 6.33
N ARG A 129 -4.56 -5.41 7.18
CA ARG A 129 -4.42 -6.21 8.39
C ARG A 129 -5.70 -7.00 8.67
N PRO A 130 -5.61 -8.20 9.27
CA PRO A 130 -6.79 -8.92 9.73
C PRO A 130 -7.52 -8.15 10.84
N GLU A 131 -8.82 -7.94 10.66
CA GLU A 131 -9.67 -7.28 11.64
C GLU A 131 -10.98 -8.04 11.88
N LEU A 132 -11.54 -7.87 13.08
CA LEU A 132 -12.89 -8.33 13.37
C LEU A 132 -13.90 -7.53 12.52
N PRO A 133 -14.93 -8.18 11.94
CA PRO A 133 -15.91 -7.49 11.12
C PRO A 133 -16.60 -6.32 11.83
N SER A 134 -16.83 -6.42 13.14
CA SER A 134 -17.43 -5.34 13.93
C SER A 134 -16.54 -4.10 14.00
N SER A 135 -15.22 -4.28 14.19
CA SER A 135 -14.26 -3.18 14.26
C SER A 135 -14.05 -2.51 12.91
N ASN A 136 -13.85 -3.31 11.86
CA ASN A 136 -13.61 -2.82 10.52
C ASN A 136 -14.80 -2.04 9.96
N ARG A 137 -16.02 -2.57 10.10
CA ARG A 137 -17.25 -1.92 9.62
C ARG A 137 -17.63 -0.68 10.44
N GLY A 138 -17.12 -0.58 11.67
CA GLY A 138 -17.29 0.59 12.53
C GLY A 138 -16.25 1.69 12.31
N HIS A 139 -15.29 1.50 11.39
CA HIS A 139 -14.21 2.47 11.11
C HIS A 139 -13.36 2.84 12.34
N ALA A 140 -13.33 1.98 13.37
CA ALA A 140 -12.74 2.29 14.68
C ALA A 140 -11.21 2.47 14.66
N GLY A 141 -10.55 2.09 13.57
CA GLY A 141 -9.10 2.14 13.41
C GLY A 141 -8.67 2.90 12.17
N GLU A 142 -9.50 3.81 11.65
CA GLU A 142 -9.14 4.71 10.56
C GLU A 142 -8.42 5.95 11.09
N ASP A 143 -7.46 6.44 10.31
CA ASP A 143 -6.75 7.68 10.60
C ASP A 143 -7.61 8.88 10.22
N VAL A 144 -7.77 9.82 11.16
CA VAL A 144 -8.61 11.02 10.99
C VAL A 144 -7.98 12.06 10.06
N THR A 145 -6.70 11.92 9.72
CA THR A 145 -6.05 12.84 8.78
C THR A 145 -6.37 12.46 7.33
N ASN A 146 -6.35 13.42 6.42
CA ASN A 146 -6.53 13.15 4.97
C ASN A 146 -5.24 12.66 4.28
N LYS A 147 -4.23 12.22 5.04
CA LYS A 147 -2.92 11.86 4.50
C LYS A 147 -2.89 10.40 4.06
N TYR A 148 -2.58 10.16 2.78
CA TYR A 148 -2.27 8.83 2.27
C TYR A 148 -0.80 8.46 2.52
N PHE A 149 -0.55 7.25 3.02
CA PHE A 149 0.80 6.82 3.40
C PHE A 149 1.61 6.14 2.29
N GLY A 150 0.99 5.89 1.13
CA GLY A 150 1.72 5.65 -0.12
C GLY A 150 1.52 4.27 -0.76
N PRO A 151 2.23 4.01 -1.88
CA PRO A 151 2.49 2.68 -2.40
C PRO A 151 3.40 1.86 -1.48
#